data_AF-A0AAX1U545-F1
#
_entry.id   AF-A0AAX1U545-F1
#
_cell.length_a   1.000
_cell.length_b   1.000
_cell.length_c   1.000
_cell.angle_alpha   90.00
_cell.angle_beta   90.00
_cell.angle_gamma   90.00
#
_symmetry.space_group_name_H-M   'P 1'
#
loop_
_entity.id
_entity.type
_entity.pdbx_description
1 polymer ?
#
loop_
_entity_poly.entity_id
_entity_poly.type
_entity_poly.pdbx_seq_one_letter_code
_entity_poly.pdbx_strand_id
1 'polypeptide(L)'
;MEPLFNRRNYPSLQEIFDRLYFYYQEGDRLLGLANSKDKGIALKEAKLLRKQIHEEYHELNLTANFKFYNDNKLSLELYYEYKKAISDMNKFAGNLSYKNLNSYLYDVSDYASSGLFNCRSRFESNNIITNDFFKNY
;
A
#
# COMPACT_ATOMS: atom_id res chain seq x y z
N MET A 1 12.30 14.20 -2.06
CA MET A 1 12.11 12.75 -2.21
C MET A 1 11.52 12.54 -3.58
N GLU A 2 12.24 11.92 -4.50
CA GLU A 2 11.66 11.53 -5.79
C GLU A 2 10.56 10.48 -5.52
N PRO A 3 9.47 10.45 -6.29
CA PRO A 3 8.55 9.34 -6.23
C PRO A 3 9.34 8.06 -6.55
N LEU A 4 9.33 7.09 -5.64
CA LEU A 4 9.96 5.76 -5.77
C LEU A 4 9.47 4.98 -7.01
N PHE A 5 8.61 5.55 -7.86
CA PHE A 5 8.08 4.93 -9.06
C PHE A 5 8.40 5.80 -10.27
N ASN A 6 9.43 5.40 -11.00
CA ASN A 6 9.67 5.96 -12.32
C ASN A 6 8.80 5.20 -13.33
N ARG A 7 7.80 5.88 -13.90
CA ARG A 7 6.81 5.41 -14.90
C ARG A 7 7.39 4.73 -16.16
N ARG A 8 8.71 4.54 -16.23
CA ARG A 8 9.45 3.93 -17.32
C ARG A 8 9.80 2.45 -17.07
N ASN A 9 9.78 1.97 -15.82
CA ASN A 9 10.23 0.62 -15.45
C ASN A 9 9.22 -0.14 -14.55
N TYR A 10 9.36 -1.46 -14.52
CA TYR A 10 8.71 -2.35 -13.54
C TYR A 10 9.18 -2.00 -12.12
N PRO A 11 8.29 -1.76 -11.14
CA PRO A 11 8.65 -1.82 -9.73
C PRO A 11 9.25 -3.20 -9.43
N SER A 12 10.42 -3.18 -8.84
CA SER A 12 11.06 -4.35 -8.26
C SER A 12 10.20 -4.93 -7.13
N LEU A 13 10.44 -6.21 -6.83
CA LEU A 13 9.84 -6.89 -5.69
C LEU A 13 10.08 -6.14 -4.36
N GLN A 14 11.26 -5.54 -4.21
CA GLN A 14 11.60 -4.75 -3.02
C GLN A 14 10.76 -3.47 -2.96
N GLU A 15 10.57 -2.75 -4.08
CA GLU A 15 9.72 -1.56 -4.11
C GLU A 15 8.25 -1.88 -3.79
N ILE A 16 7.74 -3.02 -4.27
CA ILE A 16 6.38 -3.47 -3.93
C ILE A 16 6.28 -3.77 -2.43
N PHE A 17 7.25 -4.49 -1.87
CA PHE A 17 7.30 -4.76 -0.44
C PHE A 17 7.37 -3.45 0.37
N ASP A 18 8.32 -2.57 0.06
CA ASP A 18 8.56 -1.32 0.79
C ASP A 18 7.33 -0.41 0.78
N ARG A 19 6.60 -0.34 -0.35
CA ARG A 19 5.37 0.46 -0.44
C ARG A 19 4.23 -0.11 0.39
N LEU A 20 3.96 -1.40 0.26
CA LEU A 20 2.91 -2.03 1.05
C LEU A 20 3.25 -1.98 2.55
N TYR A 21 4.52 -2.20 2.90
CA TYR A 21 4.99 -2.11 4.28
C TYR A 21 4.87 -0.69 4.84
N PHE A 22 5.22 0.33 4.05
CA PHE A 22 5.00 1.73 4.42
C PHE A 22 3.51 2.02 4.72
N TYR A 23 2.60 1.60 3.83
CA TYR A 23 1.17 1.83 4.03
C TYR A 23 0.62 1.09 5.26
N TYR A 24 1.07 -0.15 5.48
CA TYR A 24 0.76 -0.91 6.67
C TYR A 24 1.19 -0.15 7.94
N GLN A 25 2.46 0.28 8.01
CA GLN A 25 3.00 1.00 9.17
C GLN A 25 2.28 2.34 9.42
N GLU A 26 2.01 3.10 8.36
CA GLU A 26 1.32 4.38 8.48
C GLU A 26 -0.16 4.22 8.87
N GLY A 27 -0.83 3.19 8.38
CA GLY A 27 -2.18 2.81 8.81
C GLY A 27 -2.24 2.56 10.32
N ASP A 28 -1.37 1.67 10.83
CA ASP A 28 -1.29 1.32 12.25
C ASP A 28 -0.90 2.52 13.12
N ARG A 29 0.15 3.27 12.72
CA ARG A 29 0.63 4.44 13.46
C ARG A 29 -0.46 5.50 13.59
N LEU A 30 -1.13 5.83 12.49
CA LEU A 30 -2.18 6.84 12.49
C LEU A 30 -3.44 6.35 13.21
N LEU A 31 -3.76 5.06 13.17
CA LEU A 31 -4.87 4.50 13.92
C LEU A 31 -4.63 4.63 15.43
N GLY A 32 -3.41 4.34 15.88
CA GLY A 32 -2.97 4.59 17.25
C GLY A 32 -3.10 6.06 17.64
N LEU A 33 -2.65 6.97 16.76
CA LEU A 33 -2.77 8.42 16.97
C LEU A 33 -4.24 8.89 17.01
N ALA A 34 -5.10 8.38 16.14
CA ALA A 34 -6.52 8.71 16.09
C ALA A 34 -7.29 8.19 17.31
N ASN A 35 -6.85 7.07 17.90
CA ASN A 35 -7.38 6.54 19.16
C ASN A 35 -6.86 7.30 20.39
N SER A 36 -5.75 8.03 20.25
CA SER A 36 -5.29 9.00 21.24
C SER A 36 -6.14 10.28 21.23
N LYS A 37 -5.90 11.21 22.16
CA LYS A 37 -6.64 12.48 22.22
C LYS A 37 -6.33 13.44 21.06
N ASP A 38 -5.35 13.14 20.20
CA ASP A 38 -4.94 14.00 19.09
C ASP A 38 -5.48 13.57 17.72
N LYS A 39 -6.81 13.49 17.62
CA LYS A 39 -7.49 13.17 16.36
C LYS A 39 -7.22 14.18 15.24
N GLY A 40 -6.89 15.42 15.59
CA GLY A 40 -6.69 16.50 14.63
C GLY A 40 -5.45 16.29 13.77
N ILE A 41 -4.32 15.94 14.40
CA ILE A 41 -3.09 15.60 13.70
C ILE A 41 -3.30 14.32 12.87
N ALA A 42 -3.92 13.29 13.45
CA ALA A 42 -4.20 12.04 12.74
C ALA A 42 -5.02 12.27 11.46
N LEU A 43 -6.05 13.12 11.50
CA LEU A 43 -6.85 13.45 10.31
C LEU A 43 -6.03 14.18 9.24
N LYS A 44 -5.16 15.10 9.64
CA LYS A 44 -4.30 15.85 8.70
C LYS A 44 -3.33 14.91 7.98
N GLU A 45 -2.66 14.03 8.72
CA GLU A 45 -1.72 13.06 8.16
C GLU A 45 -2.43 12.00 7.32
N ALA A 46 -3.59 11.50 7.77
CA ALA A 46 -4.38 10.54 7.00
C ALA A 46 -4.85 11.09 5.64
N LYS A 47 -5.12 12.40 5.54
CA LYS A 47 -5.41 13.05 4.25
C LYS A 47 -4.19 13.07 3.32
N LEU A 48 -2.99 13.21 3.85
CA LEU A 48 -1.75 13.14 3.07
C LEU A 48 -1.50 11.72 2.58
N LEU A 49 -1.61 10.73 3.48
CA LEU A 49 -1.51 9.31 3.15
C LEU A 49 -2.52 8.92 2.06
N ARG A 50 -3.78 9.35 2.22
CA ARG A 50 -4.84 9.16 1.22
C ARG A 50 -4.49 9.79 -0.12
N LYS A 51 -3.90 10.98 -0.12
CA LYS A 51 -3.46 11.64 -1.35
C LYS A 51 -2.34 10.83 -2.03
N GLN A 52 -1.39 10.30 -1.28
CA GLN A 52 -0.32 9.46 -1.83
C GLN A 52 -0.87 8.15 -2.43
N ILE A 53 -1.78 7.45 -1.72
CA ILE A 53 -2.43 6.23 -2.24
C ILE A 53 -3.26 6.55 -3.49
N HIS A 54 -3.93 7.70 -3.51
CA HIS A 54 -4.71 8.15 -4.67
C HIS A 54 -3.83 8.49 -5.87
N GLU A 55 -2.72 9.21 -5.64
CA GLU A 55 -1.70 9.46 -6.66
C GLU A 55 -1.11 8.14 -7.13
N GLU A 56 -0.81 7.18 -6.26
CA GLU A 56 -0.36 5.86 -6.66
C GLU A 56 -1.39 5.13 -7.53
N TYR A 57 -2.66 5.11 -7.14
CA TYR A 57 -3.72 4.51 -7.95
C TYR A 57 -3.85 5.14 -9.36
N HIS A 58 -3.77 6.47 -9.46
CA HIS A 58 -3.97 7.20 -10.71
C HIS A 58 -2.69 7.32 -11.56
N GLU A 59 -1.56 7.70 -10.96
CA GLU A 59 -0.27 7.91 -11.62
C GLU A 59 0.35 6.62 -12.09
N LEU A 60 0.12 5.50 -11.40
CA LEU A 60 0.58 4.20 -11.87
C LEU A 60 -0.19 3.70 -13.08
N ASN A 61 -1.30 4.34 -13.47
CA ASN A 61 -2.24 3.86 -14.50
C ASN A 61 -2.28 2.33 -14.49
N LEU A 62 -2.69 1.76 -13.35
CA LEU A 62 -2.40 0.35 -13.02
C LEU A 62 -2.91 -0.63 -14.10
N THR A 63 -3.91 -0.21 -14.86
CA THR A 63 -4.43 -0.90 -16.05
C THR A 63 -3.49 -0.83 -17.26
N ALA A 64 -2.90 0.32 -17.58
CA ALA A 64 -1.94 0.45 -18.68
C ALA A 64 -0.61 -0.26 -18.41
N ASN A 65 -0.18 -0.32 -17.14
CA ASN A 65 1.06 -1.00 -16.76
C ASN A 65 0.93 -2.53 -16.74
N PHE A 66 -0.28 -3.09 -16.74
CA PHE A 66 -0.54 -4.53 -16.81
C PHE A 66 0.10 -5.19 -18.05
N LYS A 67 0.18 -4.46 -19.17
CA LYS A 67 0.77 -4.95 -20.43
C LYS A 67 2.24 -5.35 -20.31
N PHE A 68 2.97 -4.75 -19.38
CA PHE A 68 4.37 -5.01 -19.17
C PHE A 68 4.57 -6.37 -18.47
N TYR A 69 3.64 -6.78 -17.62
CA TYR A 69 3.75 -8.03 -16.85
C TYR A 69 3.22 -9.26 -17.59
N ASN A 70 2.74 -9.10 -18.83
CA ASN A 70 1.95 -10.11 -19.53
C ASN A 70 2.77 -11.35 -19.94
N ASP A 71 4.08 -11.21 -20.06
CA ASP A 71 4.99 -12.28 -20.53
C ASP A 71 5.44 -13.21 -19.40
N ASN A 72 5.22 -12.84 -18.13
CA ASN A 72 5.57 -13.66 -16.96
C ASN A 72 4.39 -13.76 -16.00
N LYS A 73 3.76 -14.94 -15.96
CA LYS A 73 2.62 -15.23 -15.08
C LYS A 73 2.87 -14.88 -13.61
N LEU A 74 4.07 -15.12 -13.10
CA LEU A 74 4.41 -14.89 -11.69
C LEU A 74 4.53 -13.40 -11.38
N SER A 75 5.13 -12.63 -12.29
CA SER A 75 5.19 -11.17 -12.18
C SER A 75 3.81 -10.52 -12.35
N LEU A 76 2.95 -11.13 -13.15
CA LEU A 76 1.56 -10.72 -13.34
C LEU A 76 0.72 -10.91 -12.07
N GLU A 77 0.83 -12.08 -11.43
CA GLU A 77 0.16 -12.39 -10.15
C GLU A 77 0.59 -11.40 -9.06
N LEU A 78 1.90 -11.16 -8.92
CA LEU A 78 2.43 -10.18 -7.97
C LEU A 78 1.84 -8.78 -8.20
N TYR A 79 1.87 -8.32 -9.45
CA TYR A 79 1.36 -7.01 -9.81
C TYR A 79 -0.16 -6.91 -9.59
N TYR A 80 -0.89 -8.00 -9.78
CA TYR A 80 -2.32 -8.08 -9.50
C TYR A 80 -2.61 -7.89 -8.00
N GLU A 81 -1.88 -8.58 -7.12
CA GLU A 81 -2.06 -8.46 -5.66
C GLU A 81 -1.71 -7.05 -5.18
N TYR A 82 -0.60 -6.49 -5.66
CA TYR A 82 -0.23 -5.10 -5.37
C TYR A 82 -1.30 -4.11 -5.86
N LYS A 83 -1.74 -4.22 -7.12
CA LYS A 83 -2.80 -3.38 -7.69
C LYS A 83 -4.08 -3.47 -6.86
N LYS A 84 -4.47 -4.67 -6.44
CA LYS A 84 -5.66 -4.92 -5.65
C LYS A 84 -5.58 -4.21 -4.30
N ALA A 85 -4.47 -4.35 -3.57
CA ALA A 85 -4.25 -3.65 -2.30
C ALA A 85 -4.35 -2.13 -2.46
N ILE A 86 -3.65 -1.52 -3.43
CA ILE A 86 -3.73 -0.07 -3.69
C ILE A 86 -5.16 0.35 -4.05
N SER A 87 -5.83 -0.42 -4.91
CA SER A 87 -7.21 -0.13 -5.31
C SER A 87 -8.19 -0.19 -4.14
N ASP A 88 -8.05 -1.18 -3.26
CA ASP A 88 -8.91 -1.34 -2.09
C ASP A 88 -8.69 -0.20 -1.08
N MET A 89 -7.43 0.20 -0.85
CA MET A 89 -7.10 1.37 -0.02
C MET A 89 -7.60 2.70 -0.62
N ASN A 90 -7.66 2.83 -1.95
CA ASN A 90 -8.14 4.04 -2.62
C ASN A 90 -9.69 4.16 -2.65
N LYS A 91 -10.45 3.14 -2.23
CA LYS A 91 -11.93 3.16 -2.27
C LYS A 91 -12.57 4.30 -1.46
N PHE A 92 -11.88 4.85 -0.46
CA PHE A 92 -12.36 6.00 0.32
C PHE A 92 -12.16 7.35 -0.40
N ALA A 93 -12.58 7.41 -1.66
CA ALA A 93 -12.46 8.60 -2.51
C ALA A 93 -13.38 9.73 -2.03
N GLY A 94 -12.80 10.70 -1.31
CA GLY A 94 -13.31 12.08 -1.23
C GLY A 94 -13.83 12.55 0.12
N ASN A 95 -14.26 11.65 1.02
CA ASN A 95 -14.99 12.02 2.25
C ASN A 95 -14.28 11.63 3.55
N LEU A 96 -12.94 11.65 3.58
CA LEU A 96 -12.20 11.41 4.83
C LEU A 96 -12.47 12.53 5.85
N SER A 97 -13.08 12.14 6.98
CA SER A 97 -13.54 12.99 8.07
C SER A 97 -13.25 12.32 9.41
N TYR A 98 -13.48 13.02 10.51
CA TYR A 98 -13.34 12.42 11.84
C TYR A 98 -14.23 11.19 12.06
N LYS A 99 -15.38 11.09 11.38
CA LYS A 99 -16.34 10.00 11.56
C LYS A 99 -15.85 8.67 11.01
N ASN A 100 -15.08 8.71 9.92
CA ASN A 100 -14.59 7.52 9.22
C ASN A 100 -13.06 7.36 9.27
N LEU A 101 -12.36 8.22 10.02
CA LEU A 101 -10.90 8.18 10.16
C LEU A 101 -10.39 6.81 10.61
N ASN A 102 -10.93 6.27 11.71
CA ASN A 102 -10.46 4.98 12.24
C ASN A 102 -10.71 3.82 11.27
N SER A 103 -11.90 3.78 10.65
CA SER A 103 -12.23 2.75 9.66
C SER A 103 -11.33 2.85 8.44
N TYR A 104 -11.07 4.07 7.94
CA TYR A 104 -10.15 4.29 6.84
C TYR A 104 -8.73 3.79 7.17
N LEU A 105 -8.21 4.13 8.34
CA LEU A 105 -6.85 3.76 8.75
C LEU A 105 -6.71 2.26 9.02
N TYR A 106 -7.74 1.64 9.60
CA TYR A 106 -7.83 0.19 9.73
C TYR A 106 -7.78 -0.48 8.36
N ASP A 107 -8.62 -0.03 7.42
CA ASP A 107 -8.68 -0.58 6.07
C ASP A 107 -7.33 -0.41 5.33
N VAL A 108 -6.64 0.72 5.50
CA VAL A 108 -5.29 0.91 4.95
C VAL A 108 -4.31 -0.15 5.46
N SER A 109 -4.26 -0.36 6.77
CA SER A 109 -3.39 -1.37 7.38
C SER A 109 -3.76 -2.79 6.93
N ASP A 110 -5.05 -3.12 6.93
CA ASP A 110 -5.59 -4.44 6.61
C ASP A 110 -5.34 -4.82 5.14
N TYR A 111 -5.64 -3.92 4.20
CA TYR A 111 -5.41 -4.19 2.77
C TYR A 111 -3.92 -4.23 2.41
N ALA A 112 -3.10 -3.38 3.05
CA ALA A 112 -1.65 -3.42 2.85
C ALA A 112 -1.04 -4.73 3.37
N SER A 113 -1.42 -5.16 4.58
CA SER A 113 -0.97 -6.43 5.16
C SER A 113 -1.43 -7.63 4.34
N SER A 114 -2.69 -7.64 3.87
CA SER A 114 -3.21 -8.66 2.96
C SER A 114 -2.39 -8.76 1.68
N GLY A 115 -2.03 -7.61 1.07
CA GLY A 115 -1.13 -7.56 -0.09
C GLY A 115 0.24 -8.17 0.21
N LEU A 116 0.84 -7.84 1.36
CA LEU A 116 2.12 -8.41 1.80
C LEU A 116 2.03 -9.94 1.95
N PHE A 117 1.00 -10.46 2.61
CA PHE A 117 0.82 -11.90 2.80
C PHE A 117 0.57 -12.65 1.49
N ASN A 118 -0.24 -12.10 0.60
CA ASN A 118 -0.49 -12.72 -0.71
C ASN A 118 0.79 -12.77 -1.56
N CYS A 119 1.74 -11.86 -1.32
CA CYS A 119 3.04 -11.83 -1.98
C CYS A 119 4.16 -12.57 -1.21
N ARG A 120 3.89 -13.09 0.00
CA ARG A 120 4.89 -13.66 0.93
C ARG A 120 5.83 -14.67 0.27
N SER A 121 5.25 -15.68 -0.39
CA SER A 121 6.03 -16.74 -1.05
C SER A 121 7.03 -16.19 -2.06
N ARG A 122 6.67 -15.12 -2.78
CA ARG A 122 7.56 -14.46 -3.75
C ARG A 122 8.68 -13.70 -3.07
N PHE A 123 8.37 -12.97 -2.00
CA PHE A 123 9.38 -12.26 -1.23
C PHE A 123 10.41 -13.21 -0.64
N GLU A 124 9.96 -14.32 -0.04
CA GLU A 124 10.83 -15.35 0.54
C GLU A 124 11.66 -16.07 -0.54
N SER A 125 11.06 -16.41 -1.69
CA SER A 125 11.76 -17.06 -2.81
C SER A 125 12.85 -16.20 -3.46
N ASN A 126 12.78 -14.88 -3.31
CA ASN A 126 13.68 -13.92 -3.95
C ASN A 126 14.57 -13.16 -2.93
N ASN A 127 14.64 -13.61 -1.68
CA ASN A 127 15.46 -13.01 -0.61
C ASN A 127 15.22 -11.50 -0.42
N ILE A 128 13.96 -11.08 -0.52
CA ILE A 128 13.56 -9.68 -0.29
C ILE A 128 13.76 -9.34 1.19
N ILE A 129 14.22 -8.11 1.48
CA ILE A 129 14.39 -7.64 2.84
C ILE A 129 13.00 -7.31 3.39
N THR A 130 12.49 -8.14 4.30
CA THR A 130 11.12 -8.03 4.81
C THR A 130 11.01 -7.35 6.17
N ASN A 131 12.10 -6.81 6.72
CA ASN A 131 12.13 -6.13 8.02
C ASN A 131 11.44 -6.93 9.15
N ASP A 132 11.61 -8.25 9.12
CA ASP A 132 11.01 -9.19 10.07
C ASP A 132 9.47 -9.20 10.10
N PHE A 133 8.80 -8.59 9.11
CA PHE A 133 7.35 -8.51 9.02
C PHE A 133 6.70 -9.90 9.13
N PHE A 134 7.24 -10.90 8.43
CA PHE A 134 6.72 -12.27 8.44
C PHE A 134 7.21 -13.14 9.60
N LYS A 135 8.15 -12.69 10.45
CA LYS A 135 8.66 -13.52 11.56
C LYS A 135 7.64 -13.70 12.68
N ASN A 136 6.64 -12.83 12.74
CA ASN A 136 5.62 -12.81 13.80
C ASN A 136 4.29 -13.47 13.37
N TYR A 137 4.26 -14.16 12.22
CA TYR A 137 3.06 -14.79 11.62
C TYR A 137 3.36 -16.16 11.02
#